data_AF-A0A015LQK5-F1
#
_entry.id   AF-A0A015LQK5-F1
#
_cell.length_a   1.000
_cell.length_b   1.000
_cell.length_c   1.000
_cell.angle_alpha   90.00
_cell.angle_beta   90.00
_cell.angle_gamma   90.00
#
_symmetry.space_group_name_H-M   'P 1'
#
loop_
_entity.id
_entity.type
_entity.pdbx_description
1 polymer ?
#
loop_
_entity_poly.entity_id
_entity_poly.type
_entity_poly.pdbx_seq_one_letter_code
_entity_poly.pdbx_strand_id
1 'polypeptide(L)'
;MEEFKLSDDVFEQIKDFNYWELTNEEELLIDKLILNEELKERYKENGLCKDCKQPQVAFYWCQCKFQQNFKNWTSGNNEVDKFIQKVQLDVKYKNDDRFENVEYEDLELFIKQFGKMVI
;
A
#
# COMPACT_ATOMS: atom_id res chain seq x y z
N MET A 1 -7.25 -10.52 6.38
CA MET A 1 -7.34 -9.07 6.63
C MET A 1 -8.23 -8.57 5.51
N GLU A 2 -9.40 -8.02 5.81
CA GLU A 2 -10.21 -7.40 4.75
C GLU A 2 -9.37 -6.28 4.15
N GLU A 3 -8.97 -6.44 2.89
CA GLU A 3 -8.25 -5.40 2.19
C GLU A 3 -9.25 -4.31 1.84
N PHE A 4 -9.25 -3.24 2.61
CA PHE A 4 -9.98 -2.03 2.25
C PHE A 4 -9.36 -1.52 0.95
N LYS A 5 -10.11 -1.65 -0.14
CA LYS A 5 -9.75 -1.15 -1.48
C LYS A 5 -10.86 -0.23 -1.97
N LEU A 6 -10.46 0.81 -2.68
CA LEU A 6 -11.38 1.62 -3.46
C LEU A 6 -12.03 0.75 -4.53
N SER A 7 -13.34 0.93 -4.74
CA SER A 7 -14.05 0.36 -5.89
C SER A 7 -13.62 1.08 -7.17
N ASP A 8 -13.82 0.43 -8.32
CA ASP A 8 -13.57 1.05 -9.61
C ASP A 8 -14.44 2.31 -9.81
N ASP A 9 -15.68 2.31 -9.32
CA ASP A 9 -16.58 3.48 -9.39
C ASP A 9 -16.04 4.69 -8.62
N VAL A 10 -15.43 4.48 -7.45
CA VAL A 10 -14.78 5.55 -6.69
C VAL A 10 -13.54 6.04 -7.43
N PHE A 11 -12.72 5.10 -7.93
CA PHE A 11 -11.53 5.44 -8.72
C PHE A 11 -11.86 6.32 -9.93
N GLU A 12 -12.86 5.94 -10.74
CA GLU A 12 -13.22 6.71 -11.93
C GLU A 12 -13.67 8.14 -11.63
N GLN A 13 -14.22 8.40 -10.44
CA GLN A 13 -14.64 9.75 -10.02
C GLN A 13 -13.47 10.64 -9.59
N ILE A 14 -12.38 10.06 -9.08
CA ILE A 14 -11.28 10.82 -8.45
C ILE A 14 -9.96 10.71 -9.22
N LYS A 15 -9.84 9.83 -10.22
CA LYS A 15 -8.59 9.51 -10.92
C LYS A 15 -7.88 10.71 -11.56
N ASP A 16 -8.64 11.74 -11.92
CA ASP A 16 -8.16 12.91 -12.66
C ASP A 16 -7.89 14.12 -11.73
N PHE A 17 -8.14 13.99 -10.42
CA PHE A 17 -7.90 15.08 -9.47
C PHE A 17 -6.41 15.26 -9.21
N ASN A 18 -6.00 16.52 -9.08
CA ASN A 18 -4.66 16.85 -8.63
C ASN A 18 -4.61 16.81 -7.10
N TYR A 19 -4.17 15.70 -6.51
CA TYR A 19 -4.11 15.56 -5.04
C TYR A 19 -3.20 16.59 -4.35
N TRP A 20 -2.25 17.20 -5.07
CA TRP A 20 -1.41 18.30 -4.55
C TRP A 20 -2.17 19.63 -4.40
N GLU A 21 -3.26 19.79 -5.14
CA GLU A 21 -4.01 21.05 -5.28
C GLU A 21 -5.52 20.79 -5.34
N LEU A 22 -6.04 20.03 -4.37
CA LEU A 22 -7.47 19.76 -4.29
C LEU A 22 -8.25 21.04 -3.99
N THR A 23 -9.34 21.25 -4.72
CA THR A 23 -10.35 22.24 -4.39
C THR A 23 -11.20 21.78 -3.20
N ASN A 24 -11.85 22.72 -2.51
CA ASN A 24 -12.79 22.39 -1.43
C ASN A 24 -13.92 21.46 -1.90
N GLU A 25 -14.37 21.56 -3.15
CA GLU A 25 -15.42 20.71 -3.71
C GLU A 25 -14.92 19.28 -3.94
N GLU A 26 -13.71 19.13 -4.50
CA GLU A 26 -13.07 17.82 -4.69
C GLU A 26 -12.79 17.15 -3.34
N GLU A 27 -12.33 17.91 -2.35
CA GLU A 27 -12.07 17.40 -1.00
C GLU A 27 -13.35 16.86 -0.33
N LEU A 28 -14.45 17.61 -0.41
CA LEU A 28 -15.76 17.16 0.10
C LEU A 28 -16.26 15.92 -0.63
N LEU A 29 -16.01 15.80 -1.94
CA LEU A 29 -16.37 14.61 -2.69
C LEU A 29 -15.54 13.39 -2.25
N ILE A 30 -14.24 13.56 -2.04
CA ILE A 30 -13.36 12.50 -1.52
C ILE A 30 -13.82 12.05 -0.13
N ASP A 31 -14.13 12.98 0.77
CA ASP A 31 -14.61 12.68 2.12
C ASP A 31 -15.90 11.87 2.13
N LYS A 32 -16.75 12.08 1.12
CA LYS A 32 -17.99 11.35 0.92
C LYS A 32 -17.79 9.97 0.27
N LEU A 33 -16.87 9.85 -0.70
CA LEU A 33 -16.64 8.63 -1.47
C LEU A 33 -15.76 7.61 -0.73
N ILE A 34 -14.74 8.08 -0.03
CA ILE A 34 -13.76 7.22 0.67
C ILE A 34 -14.10 7.18 2.16
N LEU A 35 -14.86 6.16 2.57
CA LEU A 35 -15.29 6.01 3.98
C LEU A 35 -14.18 5.53 4.93
N ASN A 36 -13.16 4.88 4.38
CA ASN A 36 -12.03 4.43 5.18
C ASN A 36 -11.06 5.59 5.37
N GLU A 37 -10.91 6.06 6.61
CA GLU A 37 -10.07 7.22 6.95
C GLU A 37 -8.61 7.02 6.52
N GLU A 38 -8.06 5.82 6.68
CA GLU A 38 -6.67 5.51 6.27
C GLU A 38 -6.48 5.62 4.75
N LEU A 39 -7.42 5.12 3.94
CA LEU A 39 -7.36 5.28 2.47
C LEU A 39 -7.54 6.73 2.04
N LYS A 40 -8.40 7.47 2.76
CA LYS A 40 -8.68 8.88 2.50
C LYS A 40 -7.44 9.73 2.77
N GLU A 41 -6.81 9.58 3.93
CA GLU A 41 -5.56 10.24 4.29
C GLU A 41 -4.47 9.92 3.25
N ARG A 42 -4.27 8.63 2.95
CA ARG A 42 -3.29 8.21 1.92
C ARG A 42 -3.54 8.85 0.56
N TYR A 43 -4.80 8.95 0.14
CA TYR A 43 -5.13 9.57 -1.13
C TYR A 43 -4.79 11.06 -1.13
N LYS A 44 -5.17 11.79 -0.08
CA LYS A 44 -4.89 13.23 0.04
C LYS A 44 -3.39 13.51 0.12
N GLU A 45 -2.61 12.62 0.75
CA GLU A 45 -1.15 12.78 0.90
C GLU A 45 -0.36 12.34 -0.33
N ASN A 46 -0.69 11.19 -0.92
CA ASN A 46 0.17 10.51 -1.90
C ASN A 46 -0.53 10.23 -3.23
N GLY A 47 -1.81 10.53 -3.37
CA GLY A 47 -2.60 10.25 -4.55
C GLY A 47 -2.74 8.77 -4.88
N LEU A 48 -3.15 8.48 -6.11
CA LEU A 48 -3.38 7.13 -6.60
C LEU A 48 -2.15 6.55 -7.29
N CYS A 49 -1.98 5.25 -7.13
CA CYS A 49 -1.05 4.50 -7.96
C CYS A 49 -1.67 4.15 -9.31
N LYS A 50 -0.87 4.33 -10.36
CA LYS A 50 -1.25 4.07 -11.75
C LYS A 50 -1.45 2.59 -12.07
N ASP A 51 -0.75 1.69 -11.36
CA ASP A 51 -0.80 0.25 -11.63
C ASP A 51 -1.99 -0.42 -10.94
N CYS A 52 -2.27 0.00 -9.70
CA CYS A 52 -3.21 -0.69 -8.81
C CYS A 52 -4.52 0.06 -8.58
N LYS A 53 -4.61 1.34 -9.00
CA LYS A 53 -5.76 2.23 -8.78
C LYS A 53 -6.11 2.45 -7.30
N GLN A 54 -5.17 2.17 -6.39
CA GLN A 54 -5.34 2.35 -4.95
C GLN A 54 -4.48 3.52 -4.46
N PRO A 55 -4.85 4.17 -3.33
CA PRO A 55 -4.03 5.17 -2.69
C PRO A 55 -2.63 4.65 -2.40
N GLN A 56 -1.62 5.48 -2.67
CA GLN A 56 -0.23 5.13 -2.41
C GLN A 56 0.03 5.14 -0.90
N VAL A 57 0.91 4.24 -0.45
CA VAL A 57 1.34 4.18 0.95
C VAL A 57 2.36 5.28 1.25
N ALA A 58 3.16 5.64 0.25
CA ALA A 58 4.13 6.72 0.28
C ALA A 58 4.38 7.22 -1.16
N PHE A 59 5.12 8.32 -1.31
CA PHE A 59 5.46 8.89 -2.62
C PHE A 59 6.06 7.83 -3.56
N TYR A 60 5.40 7.57 -4.70
CA TYR A 60 5.73 6.54 -5.69
C TYR A 60 5.68 5.06 -5.22
N TRP A 61 5.08 4.79 -4.06
CA TRP A 61 5.02 3.45 -3.46
C TRP A 61 3.58 2.93 -3.28
N CYS A 62 3.16 1.94 -4.10
CA CYS A 62 1.89 1.21 -3.91
C CYS A 62 2.09 -0.14 -3.23
N GLN A 63 1.11 -0.54 -2.42
CA GLN A 63 0.99 -1.88 -1.83
C GLN A 63 0.94 -3.00 -2.87
N CYS A 64 0.49 -2.75 -4.11
CA CYS A 64 0.40 -3.77 -5.15
C CYS A 64 1.75 -4.33 -5.58
N LYS A 65 2.83 -3.54 -5.49
CA LYS A 65 4.19 -3.99 -5.83
C LYS A 65 4.62 -5.14 -4.91
N PHE A 66 4.09 -5.15 -3.69
CA PHE A 66 4.35 -6.18 -2.70
C PHE A 66 3.51 -7.40 -2.97
N GLN A 67 2.20 -7.23 -3.13
CA GLN A 67 1.30 -8.33 -3.43
C GLN A 67 1.72 -9.12 -4.68
N GLN A 68 2.31 -8.46 -5.68
CA GLN A 68 2.88 -9.15 -6.85
C GLN A 68 4.03 -10.10 -6.50
N ASN A 69 4.92 -9.71 -5.56
CA ASN A 69 6.00 -10.60 -5.09
C ASN A 69 5.47 -11.81 -4.30
N PHE A 70 4.30 -11.69 -3.65
CA PHE A 70 3.64 -12.78 -2.91
C PHE A 70 2.69 -13.64 -3.74
N LYS A 71 2.28 -13.21 -4.93
CA LYS A 71 1.39 -14.02 -5.77
C LYS A 71 1.92 -15.43 -6.05
N ASN A 72 3.24 -15.61 -5.97
CA ASN A 72 3.91 -16.88 -6.21
C ASN A 72 4.49 -17.52 -4.93
N TRP A 73 4.26 -16.96 -3.75
CA TRP A 73 4.81 -17.48 -2.49
C TRP A 73 3.78 -17.43 -1.34
N THR A 74 3.51 -18.58 -0.74
CA THR A 74 2.81 -18.74 0.54
C THR A 74 3.62 -19.73 1.37
N SER A 75 3.68 -19.53 2.69
CA SER A 75 4.29 -20.52 3.59
C SER A 75 3.41 -21.77 3.77
N GLY A 76 2.16 -21.76 3.28
CA GLY A 76 1.15 -22.75 3.63
C GLY A 76 0.61 -22.58 5.06
N ASN A 77 1.07 -21.57 5.80
CA ASN A 77 0.61 -21.22 7.14
C ASN A 77 0.04 -19.79 7.16
N ASN A 78 -1.28 -19.71 7.34
CA ASN A 78 -2.02 -18.45 7.33
C ASN A 78 -1.58 -17.44 8.41
N GLU A 79 -1.07 -17.91 9.56
CA GLU A 79 -0.62 -17.01 10.64
C GLU A 79 0.74 -16.39 10.31
N VAL A 80 1.65 -17.21 9.76
CA VAL A 80 2.96 -16.75 9.28
C VAL A 80 2.79 -15.78 8.12
N ASP A 81 1.91 -16.09 7.16
CA ASP A 81 1.63 -15.22 6.03
C ASP A 81 1.05 -13.86 6.48
N LYS A 82 0.14 -13.87 7.46
CA LYS A 82 -0.39 -12.63 8.08
C LYS A 82 0.69 -11.83 8.81
N PHE A 83 1.56 -12.51 9.56
CA PHE A 83 2.66 -11.87 10.28
C PHE A 83 3.64 -11.20 9.31
N ILE A 84 4.03 -11.89 8.25
CA ILE A 84 4.91 -11.37 7.21
C ILE A 84 4.29 -10.15 6.53
N GLN A 85 3.00 -10.22 6.14
CA GLN A 85 2.28 -9.09 5.56
C GLN A 85 2.29 -7.87 6.49
N LYS A 86 2.07 -8.08 7.80
CA LYS A 86 2.07 -7.00 8.79
C LYS A 86 3.45 -6.34 8.91
N VAL A 87 4.50 -7.14 9.07
CA VAL A 87 5.89 -6.63 9.20
C VAL A 87 6.30 -5.80 7.98
N GLN A 88 5.93 -6.23 6.76
CA GLN A 88 6.23 -5.47 5.56
C GLN A 88 5.44 -4.16 5.40
N LEU A 89 4.24 -4.08 5.96
CA LEU A 89 3.49 -2.81 6.00
C LEU A 89 4.15 -1.84 6.97
N ASP A 90 4.59 -2.32 8.13
CA ASP A 90 5.19 -1.50 9.19
C ASP A 90 6.57 -0.92 8.76
N VAL A 91 7.39 -1.67 8.02
CA VAL A 91 8.73 -1.24 7.58
C VAL A 91 8.69 -0.06 6.61
N LYS A 92 7.60 0.11 5.85
CA LYS A 92 7.46 1.19 4.86
C LYS A 92 7.33 2.58 5.45
N TYR A 93 6.89 2.69 6.70
CA TYR A 93 6.67 3.97 7.38
C TYR A 93 7.98 4.64 7.85
N LYS A 94 9.14 3.99 7.65
CA LYS A 94 10.44 4.49 8.11
C LYS A 94 11.37 5.03 7.02
N ASN A 95 10.91 5.18 5.79
CA ASN A 95 11.70 5.82 4.74
C ASN A 95 11.56 7.35 4.84
N ASP A 96 12.19 7.92 5.87
CA ASP A 96 12.86 9.21 5.77
C ASP A 96 13.84 9.08 4.58
N ASP A 97 13.88 10.06 3.66
CA ASP A 97 14.71 10.08 2.42
C ASP A 97 16.23 9.87 2.65
N ARG A 98 16.63 9.63 3.90
CA ARG A 98 17.99 9.38 4.38
C ARG A 98 18.30 7.91 4.67
N PHE A 99 17.32 7.00 4.68
CA PHE A 99 17.58 5.57 4.81
C PHE A 99 17.47 4.92 3.44
N GLU A 100 18.65 4.66 2.86
CA GLU A 100 18.85 3.84 1.68
C GLU A 100 18.03 2.54 1.78
N ASN A 101 17.55 2.03 0.64
CA ASN A 101 16.73 0.82 0.44
C ASN A 101 17.23 -0.48 1.12
N VAL A 102 18.30 -0.42 1.89
CA VAL A 102 18.99 -1.49 2.61
C VAL A 102 18.06 -2.24 3.56
N GLU A 103 17.26 -1.55 4.40
CA GLU A 103 16.34 -2.26 5.31
C GLU A 103 15.26 -3.07 4.57
N TYR A 104 14.85 -2.59 3.39
CA TYR A 104 13.84 -3.26 2.58
C TYR A 104 14.39 -4.51 1.88
N GLU A 105 15.57 -4.40 1.27
CA GLU A 105 16.27 -5.52 0.64
C GLU A 105 16.62 -6.61 1.67
N ASP A 106 17.06 -6.21 2.87
CA ASP A 106 17.37 -7.11 3.97
C ASP A 106 16.12 -7.81 4.53
N LEU A 107 14.99 -7.11 4.64
CA LEU A 107 13.72 -7.71 5.05
C LEU A 107 13.17 -8.66 3.97
N GLU A 108 13.32 -8.30 2.70
CA GLU A 108 12.93 -9.16 1.59
C GLU A 108 13.79 -10.42 1.53
N LEU A 109 15.10 -10.31 1.77
CA LEU A 109 16.02 -11.44 1.93
C LEU A 109 15.65 -12.27 3.16
N PHE A 110 15.37 -11.65 4.31
CA PHE A 110 14.92 -12.32 5.52
C PHE A 110 13.65 -13.12 5.27
N ILE A 111 12.63 -12.54 4.64
CA ILE A 111 11.37 -13.23 4.32
C ILE A 111 11.60 -14.36 3.32
N LYS A 112 12.39 -14.13 2.27
CA LYS A 112 12.79 -15.18 1.31
C LYS A 112 13.53 -16.32 1.99
N GLN A 113 14.33 -16.04 3.01
CA GLN A 113 15.16 -17.02 3.71
C GLN A 113 14.38 -17.75 4.82
N PHE A 114 13.53 -17.03 5.57
CA PHE A 114 12.57 -17.62 6.50
C PHE A 114 11.58 -18.53 5.77
N GLY A 115 11.09 -18.07 4.62
CA GLY A 115 10.19 -18.85 3.77
C GLY A 115 10.82 -20.10 3.16
N LYS A 116 12.15 -20.15 3.03
CA LYS A 116 12.90 -21.36 2.67
C LYS A 116 13.18 -22.28 3.86
N MET A 117 13.12 -21.78 5.09
CA MET A 117 13.41 -22.52 6.33
C MET A 117 12.20 -23.26 6.91
N VAL A 118 10.98 -22.89 6.47
CA VAL A 118 9.71 -23.49 6.93
C VAL A 118 9.23 -24.62 5.99
N ILE A 119 10.07 -25.05 5.04
CA ILE A 119 9.85 -26.21 4.15
C ILE A 119 10.88 -27.30 4.47
#